data_AF-A0A0A0BYH6-F1
#
_entry.id   AF-A0A0A0BYH6-F1
#
_cell.length_a   1.000
_cell.length_b   1.000
_cell.length_c   1.000
_cell.angle_alpha   90.00
_cell.angle_beta   90.00
_cell.angle_gamma   90.00
#
_symmetry.space_group_name_H-M   'P 1'
#
loop_
_entity.id
_entity.type
_entity.pdbx_description
1 polymer ?
#
loop_
_entity_poly.entity_id
_entity_poly.type
_entity_poly.pdbx_seq_one_letter_code
_entity_poly.pdbx_strand_id
1 'polypeptide(L)'
;MSRTSVARSLALATASATLLAGAFAAQAAAAAPPDEVAGTAGQALASDKLAPGLLRAMERDLGLDAERAKERLAFQDDAADTGAELEGELGTDFAGVWVDEDDDVLYVGTTDPADVDAVAAAGATPVTVDHTLAELDGWRAALDAALADHPRIRGWRVDVTTNDVVVDVAPGGRRAAERLVARAGVPADAVTVVETTEAPRTFVDVVGGNAYYIGSGSRCSVGFSVNGGFVTAGHCGSTGATTTSPSGTFAGSSFPGNDYAFVRVASGNTMIGAVNNYSGGRVAVAGSTAAPVGSSVCRSGSTTGWHCGTIQALNSSVTYAEGTVSGLIRTTVCAEPGDSGGSLLAGNQAQGVTSGGSGNCRTGGTTYFQPVNEILGAYGLTLVTSDGGGSQPPPAGCTGYARTWTGSLSSGAQAVQPSGSYLTVTRSGTVRGCVAGPSGADFDLYLQRWSGSSWRTVAQGTSPGSSETVSYAGTSGYYRFVVHAYSGSGSYTLGATTP
;
A
#
# COMPACT_ATOMS: atom_id res chain seq x y z
N MET A 1 -45.89 -17.33 -80.75
CA MET A 1 -46.19 -16.86 -79.39
C MET A 1 -45.00 -17.29 -78.52
N SER A 2 -43.78 -16.74 -78.70
CA SER A 2 -43.30 -15.34 -78.61
C SER A 2 -42.85 -15.01 -77.18
N ARG A 3 -41.69 -14.38 -76.89
CA ARG A 3 -40.53 -13.84 -77.65
C ARG A 3 -39.43 -13.48 -76.60
N THR A 4 -38.10 -13.48 -76.78
CA THR A 4 -37.17 -13.97 -77.84
C THR A 4 -35.71 -13.90 -77.33
N SER A 5 -34.90 -14.91 -77.64
CA SER A 5 -33.55 -14.81 -78.29
C SER A 5 -32.51 -13.78 -77.77
N VAL A 6 -31.35 -14.22 -77.27
CA VAL A 6 -30.07 -14.43 -78.01
C VAL A 6 -29.43 -13.16 -78.60
N ALA A 7 -28.21 -12.82 -78.13
CA ALA A 7 -27.09 -12.34 -78.97
C ALA A 7 -25.74 -12.36 -78.22
N ARG A 8 -24.71 -12.97 -78.82
CA ARG A 8 -23.30 -12.64 -78.59
C ARG A 8 -22.95 -11.40 -79.41
N SER A 9 -21.95 -10.62 -79.00
CA SER A 9 -21.03 -9.92 -79.93
C SER A 9 -19.69 -9.58 -79.28
N LEU A 10 -18.60 -10.00 -79.94
CA LEU A 10 -17.24 -9.50 -79.74
C LEU A 10 -17.05 -8.22 -80.57
N ALA A 11 -16.22 -7.28 -80.11
CA ALA A 11 -15.57 -6.30 -80.98
C ALA A 11 -14.25 -5.81 -80.36
N LEU A 12 -13.12 -6.19 -80.96
CA LEU A 12 -11.82 -5.54 -80.77
C LEU A 12 -11.66 -4.42 -81.80
N ALA A 13 -11.07 -3.29 -81.39
CA ALA A 13 -10.30 -2.36 -82.24
C ALA A 13 -9.51 -1.41 -81.31
N THR A 14 -8.29 -1.72 -80.88
CA THR A 14 -7.00 -1.43 -81.55
C THR A 14 -6.80 0.00 -82.05
N ALA A 15 -5.94 0.75 -81.37
CA ALA A 15 -5.11 1.81 -81.95
C ALA A 15 -3.73 1.80 -81.24
N SER A 16 -2.63 1.84 -82.00
CA SER A 16 -1.27 1.66 -81.49
C SER A 16 -0.28 2.58 -82.20
N ALA A 17 0.60 3.27 -81.45
CA ALA A 17 1.93 3.81 -81.84
C ALA A 17 2.57 4.43 -80.56
N THR A 18 3.79 4.16 -80.06
CA THR A 18 5.18 4.23 -80.64
C THR A 18 5.55 5.64 -81.13
N LEU A 19 6.72 6.27 -80.86
CA LEU A 19 8.02 5.98 -80.19
C LEU A 19 8.38 7.20 -79.27
N LEU A 20 9.41 7.29 -78.41
CA LEU A 20 10.89 7.14 -78.52
C LEU A 20 11.48 6.81 -77.12
N ALA A 21 12.35 5.81 -76.94
CA ALA A 21 13.78 5.70 -77.29
C ALA A 21 14.74 6.34 -76.25
N GLY A 22 15.60 5.51 -75.63
CA GLY A 22 16.60 5.92 -74.66
C GLY A 22 17.25 4.72 -73.95
N ALA A 23 18.20 4.06 -74.60
CA ALA A 23 18.91 2.91 -74.04
C ALA A 23 20.18 3.33 -73.28
N PHE A 24 20.48 2.66 -72.15
CA PHE A 24 21.87 2.49 -71.67
C PHE A 24 22.07 1.12 -71.03
N ALA A 25 23.32 0.66 -71.03
CA ALA A 25 23.70 -0.74 -70.86
C ALA A 25 23.82 -1.20 -69.40
N ALA A 26 23.84 -2.53 -69.23
CA ALA A 26 23.87 -3.21 -67.94
C ALA A 26 25.23 -3.18 -67.22
N GLN A 27 25.18 -3.23 -65.89
CA GLN A 27 26.24 -3.79 -65.04
C GLN A 27 25.57 -4.67 -63.98
N ALA A 28 26.17 -5.82 -63.66
CA ALA A 28 25.57 -6.81 -62.78
C ALA A 28 25.77 -6.48 -61.30
N ALA A 29 24.75 -6.75 -60.48
CA ALA A 29 24.87 -6.89 -59.03
C ALA A 29 24.39 -8.30 -58.63
N ALA A 30 25.04 -8.89 -57.62
CA ALA A 30 24.77 -10.27 -57.21
C ALA A 30 23.39 -10.43 -56.56
N ALA A 31 22.83 -11.64 -56.65
CA ALA A 31 21.57 -11.98 -56.01
C ALA A 31 21.70 -11.96 -54.48
N ALA A 32 20.76 -11.28 -53.82
CA ALA A 32 20.49 -11.47 -52.40
C ALA A 32 19.64 -12.75 -52.21
N PRO A 33 19.74 -13.44 -51.06
CA PRO A 33 18.81 -14.53 -50.71
C PRO A 33 17.37 -13.99 -50.54
N PRO A 34 16.35 -14.85 -50.59
CA PRO A 34 14.97 -14.44 -50.34
C PRO A 34 14.81 -13.96 -48.89
N ASP A 35 13.99 -12.93 -48.70
CA ASP A 35 13.66 -12.42 -47.37
C ASP A 35 13.02 -13.52 -46.50
N GLU A 36 13.52 -13.69 -45.28
CA GLU A 36 12.79 -14.43 -44.25
C GLU A 36 11.48 -13.70 -43.96
N VAL A 37 10.38 -14.45 -43.92
CA VAL A 37 9.08 -13.91 -43.49
C VAL A 37 9.17 -13.64 -42.00
N ALA A 38 9.53 -12.41 -41.64
CA ALA A 38 9.41 -11.93 -40.27
C ALA A 38 7.94 -12.04 -39.85
N GLY A 39 7.66 -12.99 -38.96
CA GLY A 39 6.39 -13.03 -38.24
C GLY A 39 6.16 -11.69 -37.57
N THR A 40 4.92 -11.21 -37.60
CA THR A 40 4.55 -9.93 -36.99
C THR A 40 4.60 -10.05 -35.47
N ALA A 41 5.78 -9.80 -34.90
CA ALA A 41 5.93 -9.54 -33.48
C ALA A 41 4.94 -8.43 -33.06
N GLY A 42 4.35 -8.60 -31.87
CA GLY A 42 3.29 -7.73 -31.37
C GLY A 42 3.67 -6.25 -31.34
N GLN A 43 2.64 -5.40 -31.33
CA GLN A 43 2.84 -3.96 -31.18
C GLN A 43 3.28 -3.67 -29.75
N ALA A 44 4.59 -3.78 -29.50
CA ALA A 44 5.22 -3.52 -28.21
C ALA A 44 4.58 -2.31 -27.52
N LEU A 45 4.03 -2.55 -26.32
CA LEU A 45 3.38 -1.54 -25.48
C LEU A 45 4.19 -0.24 -25.51
N ALA A 46 3.66 0.77 -26.21
CA ALA A 46 4.39 2.01 -26.44
C ALA A 46 4.87 2.59 -25.10
N SER A 47 6.20 2.65 -24.93
CA SER A 47 6.87 2.86 -23.63
C SER A 47 6.40 4.10 -22.87
N ASP A 48 5.84 5.08 -23.59
CA ASP A 48 5.21 6.29 -23.07
C ASP A 48 3.96 6.05 -22.19
N LYS A 49 3.38 4.84 -22.18
CA LYS A 49 2.21 4.49 -21.35
C LYS A 49 2.56 3.86 -19.99
N LEU A 50 3.80 3.42 -19.77
CA LEU A 50 4.17 2.72 -18.54
C LEU A 50 4.51 3.69 -17.41
N ALA A 51 3.84 3.52 -16.26
CA ALA A 51 4.06 4.37 -15.10
C ALA A 51 5.50 4.20 -14.55
N PRO A 52 6.31 5.25 -14.36
CA PRO A 52 7.67 5.14 -13.81
C PRO A 52 7.77 4.62 -12.36
N GLY A 53 6.63 4.38 -11.70
CA GLY A 53 6.56 3.63 -10.44
C GLY A 53 6.53 2.11 -10.63
N LEU A 54 5.96 1.62 -11.73
CA LEU A 54 5.79 0.20 -12.03
C LEU A 54 7.12 -0.49 -12.31
N LEU A 55 7.92 0.04 -13.24
CA LEU A 55 9.22 -0.54 -13.60
C LEU A 55 10.17 -0.64 -12.39
N ARG A 56 10.18 0.39 -11.52
CA ARG A 56 10.95 0.37 -10.26
C ARG A 56 10.41 -0.60 -9.21
N ALA A 57 9.13 -0.95 -9.26
CA ALA A 57 8.57 -2.01 -8.41
C ALA A 57 8.99 -3.38 -8.95
N MET A 58 8.91 -3.61 -10.26
CA MET A 58 9.37 -4.85 -10.91
C MET A 58 10.88 -5.09 -10.70
N GLU A 59 11.71 -4.04 -10.78
CA GLU A 59 13.14 -4.12 -10.46
C GLU A 59 13.39 -4.51 -8.99
N ARG A 60 12.65 -3.91 -8.06
CA ARG A 60 12.79 -4.16 -6.61
C ARG A 60 12.27 -5.54 -6.20
N ASP A 61 11.13 -5.95 -6.74
CA ASP A 61 10.35 -7.09 -6.25
C ASP A 61 10.60 -8.37 -7.05
N LEU A 62 10.83 -8.25 -8.36
CA LEU A 62 11.03 -9.36 -9.30
C LEU A 62 12.47 -9.45 -9.82
N GLY A 63 13.34 -8.47 -9.49
CA GLY A 63 14.73 -8.44 -9.94
C GLY A 63 14.93 -8.12 -11.43
N LEU A 64 13.87 -7.71 -12.14
CA LEU A 64 13.91 -7.42 -13.58
C LEU A 64 14.44 -6.01 -13.84
N ASP A 65 15.46 -5.88 -14.68
CA ASP A 65 15.90 -4.55 -15.10
C ASP A 65 14.84 -3.81 -15.93
N ALA A 66 15.04 -2.50 -16.13
CA ALA A 66 14.04 -1.64 -16.75
C ALA A 66 13.73 -1.96 -18.22
N GLU A 67 14.58 -2.68 -18.95
CA GLU A 67 14.26 -3.15 -20.31
C GLU A 67 13.57 -4.51 -20.26
N ARG A 68 14.10 -5.47 -19.49
CA ARG A 68 13.47 -6.80 -19.29
C ARG A 68 12.06 -6.68 -18.73
N ALA A 69 11.81 -5.72 -17.83
CA ALA A 69 10.48 -5.44 -17.30
C ALA A 69 9.50 -4.90 -18.35
N LYS A 70 9.96 -4.18 -19.39
CA LYS A 70 9.10 -3.75 -20.52
C LYS A 70 8.80 -4.92 -21.45
N GLU A 71 9.81 -5.73 -21.77
CA GLU A 71 9.66 -6.95 -22.58
C GLU A 71 8.63 -7.89 -21.94
N ARG A 72 8.78 -8.18 -20.64
CA ARG A 72 7.83 -8.96 -19.83
C ARG A 72 6.40 -8.40 -19.92
N LEU A 73 6.22 -7.08 -19.79
CA LEU A 73 4.89 -6.46 -19.87
C LEU A 73 4.29 -6.51 -21.29
N ALA A 74 5.10 -6.35 -22.33
CA ALA A 74 4.63 -6.46 -23.71
C ALA A 74 4.24 -7.91 -24.05
N PHE A 75 5.08 -8.88 -23.67
CA PHE A 75 4.77 -10.30 -23.78
C PHE A 75 3.48 -10.67 -23.02
N GLN A 76 3.27 -10.14 -21.82
CA GLN A 76 2.05 -10.39 -21.04
C GLN A 76 0.77 -9.80 -21.68
N ASP A 77 0.89 -8.71 -22.44
CA ASP A 77 -0.21 -8.09 -23.20
C ASP A 77 -0.56 -8.99 -24.40
N ASP A 78 0.44 -9.33 -25.23
CA ASP A 78 0.29 -10.24 -26.38
C ASP A 78 -0.24 -11.62 -25.93
N ALA A 79 0.27 -12.17 -24.83
CA ALA A 79 -0.12 -13.48 -24.31
C ALA A 79 -1.56 -13.51 -23.75
N ALA A 80 -2.05 -12.38 -23.22
CA ALA A 80 -3.43 -12.27 -22.77
C ALA A 80 -4.41 -12.26 -23.96
N ASP A 81 -4.08 -11.53 -25.03
CA ASP A 81 -4.87 -11.51 -26.28
C ASP A 81 -4.87 -12.89 -26.96
N THR A 82 -3.69 -13.53 -27.12
CA THR A 82 -3.58 -14.89 -27.70
C THR A 82 -4.31 -15.94 -26.87
N GLY A 83 -4.25 -15.86 -25.54
CA GLY A 83 -4.97 -16.77 -24.65
C GLY A 83 -6.50 -16.66 -24.80
N ALA A 84 -7.02 -15.45 -24.94
CA ALA A 84 -8.45 -15.20 -25.14
C ALA A 84 -8.94 -15.62 -26.54
N GLU A 85 -8.09 -15.51 -27.58
CA GLU A 85 -8.40 -16.04 -28.92
C GLU A 85 -8.52 -17.57 -28.89
N LEU A 86 -7.54 -18.26 -28.29
CA LEU A 86 -7.53 -19.72 -28.21
C LEU A 86 -8.63 -20.29 -27.31
N GLU A 87 -9.00 -19.63 -26.20
CA GLU A 87 -10.18 -20.01 -25.41
C GLU A 87 -11.46 -20.02 -26.28
N GLY A 88 -11.60 -19.04 -27.18
CA GLY A 88 -12.72 -18.95 -28.12
C GLY A 88 -12.66 -19.94 -29.29
N GLU A 89 -11.47 -20.30 -29.77
CA GLU A 89 -11.27 -21.24 -30.88
C GLU A 89 -11.42 -22.70 -30.44
N LEU A 90 -10.78 -23.10 -29.33
CA LEU A 90 -10.80 -24.48 -28.84
C LEU A 90 -12.13 -24.83 -28.13
N GLY A 91 -12.82 -23.84 -27.57
CA GLY A 91 -14.18 -23.98 -27.07
C GLY A 91 -14.35 -25.03 -25.97
N THR A 92 -14.90 -26.20 -26.31
CA THR A 92 -15.14 -27.28 -25.33
C THR A 92 -13.89 -27.99 -24.87
N ASP A 93 -12.84 -27.96 -25.66
CA ASP A 93 -11.62 -28.75 -25.45
C ASP A 93 -10.54 -27.93 -24.73
N PHE A 94 -10.79 -26.64 -24.49
CA PHE A 94 -9.91 -25.74 -23.73
C PHE A 94 -9.73 -26.17 -22.27
N ALA A 95 -8.48 -26.28 -21.83
CA ALA A 95 -8.09 -26.72 -20.49
C ALA A 95 -7.30 -25.65 -19.69
N GLY A 96 -7.29 -24.40 -20.16
CA GLY A 96 -6.70 -23.26 -19.48
C GLY A 96 -5.41 -22.73 -20.12
N VAL A 97 -4.91 -21.62 -19.60
CA VAL A 97 -3.77 -20.89 -20.13
C VAL A 97 -2.87 -20.41 -18.98
N TRP A 98 -1.55 -20.50 -19.16
CA TRP A 98 -0.57 -20.00 -18.18
C TRP A 98 0.71 -19.53 -18.85
N VAL A 99 1.51 -18.77 -18.10
CA VAL A 99 2.81 -18.23 -18.53
C VAL A 99 3.90 -18.82 -17.66
N ASP A 100 5.01 -19.23 -18.28
CA ASP A 100 6.27 -19.44 -17.57
C ASP A 100 6.94 -18.10 -17.26
N GLU A 101 7.18 -17.85 -15.96
CA GLU A 101 7.68 -16.56 -15.46
C GLU A 101 9.20 -16.39 -15.59
N ASP A 102 9.95 -17.41 -15.98
CA ASP A 102 11.38 -17.30 -16.29
C ASP A 102 11.58 -17.10 -17.81
N ASP A 103 10.94 -17.93 -18.64
CA ASP A 103 11.24 -18.07 -20.07
C ASP A 103 10.33 -17.28 -21.03
N ASP A 104 9.29 -16.57 -20.55
CA ASP A 104 8.28 -15.88 -21.39
C ASP A 104 7.58 -16.82 -22.39
N VAL A 105 7.15 -17.99 -21.92
CA VAL A 105 6.43 -18.97 -22.74
C VAL A 105 4.97 -18.99 -22.36
N LEU A 106 4.08 -18.76 -23.33
CA LEU A 106 2.65 -18.99 -23.19
C LEU A 106 2.35 -20.47 -23.41
N TYR A 107 1.69 -21.09 -22.44
CA TYR A 107 1.20 -22.46 -22.53
C TYR A 107 -0.33 -22.48 -22.57
N VAL A 108 -0.90 -23.33 -23.42
CA VAL A 108 -2.34 -23.54 -23.54
C VAL A 108 -2.65 -25.02 -23.44
N GLY A 109 -3.52 -25.35 -22.48
CA GLY A 109 -4.04 -26.68 -22.28
C GLY A 109 -5.18 -27.01 -23.24
N THR A 110 -5.18 -28.22 -23.79
CA THR A 110 -6.30 -28.79 -24.56
C THR A 110 -6.52 -30.27 -24.21
N THR A 111 -7.77 -30.74 -24.28
CA THR A 111 -8.10 -32.16 -24.22
C THR A 111 -8.12 -32.87 -25.57
N ASP A 112 -8.15 -32.16 -26.71
CA ASP A 112 -8.07 -32.76 -28.05
C ASP A 112 -6.68 -32.59 -28.68
N PRO A 113 -5.94 -33.68 -28.97
CA PRO A 113 -4.71 -33.64 -29.76
C PRO A 113 -4.84 -32.98 -31.14
N ALA A 114 -6.04 -32.80 -31.68
CA ALA A 114 -6.29 -32.09 -32.93
C ALA A 114 -6.00 -30.58 -32.85
N ASP A 115 -6.11 -29.98 -31.66
CA ASP A 115 -5.93 -28.54 -31.43
C ASP A 115 -4.46 -28.10 -31.41
N VAL A 116 -3.54 -29.05 -31.26
CA VAL A 116 -2.09 -28.84 -31.09
C VAL A 116 -1.51 -27.94 -32.19
N ASP A 117 -1.92 -28.16 -33.44
CA ASP A 117 -1.45 -27.37 -34.59
C ASP A 117 -2.04 -25.94 -34.59
N ALA A 118 -3.26 -25.73 -34.10
CA ALA A 118 -3.89 -24.41 -34.01
C ALA A 118 -3.24 -23.56 -32.91
N VAL A 119 -3.05 -24.14 -31.71
CA VAL A 119 -2.34 -23.52 -30.59
C VAL A 119 -0.92 -23.12 -30.98
N ALA A 120 -0.18 -24.01 -31.65
CA ALA A 120 1.16 -23.72 -32.14
C ALA A 120 1.18 -22.65 -33.25
N ALA A 121 0.17 -22.60 -34.12
CA ALA A 121 0.05 -21.57 -35.16
C ALA A 121 -0.25 -20.18 -34.58
N ALA A 122 -0.96 -20.11 -33.45
CA ALA A 122 -1.20 -18.88 -32.69
C ALA A 122 0.02 -18.40 -31.86
N GLY A 123 1.12 -19.18 -31.83
CA GLY A 123 2.36 -18.81 -31.13
C GLY A 123 2.43 -19.26 -29.66
N ALA A 124 1.48 -20.07 -29.19
CA ALA A 124 1.49 -20.68 -27.87
C ALA A 124 2.08 -22.10 -27.90
N THR A 125 2.50 -22.60 -26.73
CA THR A 125 2.95 -23.99 -26.56
C THR A 125 1.78 -24.89 -26.14
N PRO A 126 1.35 -25.85 -26.98
CA PRO A 126 0.26 -26.75 -26.64
C PRO A 126 0.65 -27.77 -25.57
N VAL A 127 -0.26 -28.02 -24.64
CA VAL A 127 -0.16 -29.07 -23.62
C VAL A 127 -1.44 -29.91 -23.65
N THR A 128 -1.33 -31.16 -24.08
CA THR A 128 -2.47 -32.07 -24.02
C THR A 128 -2.65 -32.60 -22.59
N VAL A 129 -3.87 -32.51 -22.06
CA VAL A 129 -4.21 -32.84 -20.67
C VAL A 129 -5.53 -33.64 -20.59
N ASP A 130 -5.90 -34.13 -19.42
CA ASP A 130 -7.00 -35.10 -19.23
C ASP A 130 -8.37 -34.45 -18.95
N HIS A 131 -8.41 -33.19 -18.50
CA HIS A 131 -9.63 -32.50 -18.05
C HIS A 131 -9.78 -31.11 -18.68
N THR A 132 -10.99 -30.78 -19.11
CA THR A 132 -11.33 -29.45 -19.62
C THR A 132 -11.41 -28.43 -18.48
N LEU A 133 -11.22 -27.14 -18.78
CA LEU A 133 -11.35 -26.08 -17.78
C LEU A 133 -12.77 -26.04 -17.18
N ALA A 134 -13.78 -26.31 -18.02
CA ALA A 134 -15.18 -26.36 -17.61
C ALA A 134 -15.48 -27.50 -16.60
N GLU A 135 -14.82 -28.65 -16.72
CA GLU A 135 -14.91 -29.74 -15.73
C GLU A 135 -14.24 -29.36 -14.41
N LEU A 136 -13.03 -28.81 -14.48
CA LEU A 136 -12.28 -28.35 -13.30
C LEU A 136 -13.05 -27.28 -12.52
N ASP A 137 -13.63 -26.28 -13.20
CA ASP A 137 -14.48 -25.26 -12.59
C ASP A 137 -15.77 -25.87 -12.01
N GLY A 138 -16.37 -26.85 -12.69
CA GLY A 138 -17.52 -27.59 -12.19
C GLY A 138 -17.23 -28.30 -10.86
N TRP A 139 -16.08 -28.97 -10.75
CA TRP A 139 -15.63 -29.60 -9.51
C TRP A 139 -15.25 -28.59 -8.44
N ARG A 140 -14.55 -27.51 -8.80
CA ARG A 140 -14.18 -26.42 -7.89
C ARG A 140 -15.42 -25.73 -7.31
N ALA A 141 -16.49 -25.56 -8.09
CA ALA A 141 -17.79 -25.06 -7.63
C ALA A 141 -18.52 -26.06 -6.72
N ALA A 142 -18.45 -27.37 -7.00
CA ALA A 142 -19.02 -28.41 -6.13
C ALA A 142 -18.36 -28.43 -4.73
N LEU A 143 -17.11 -28.00 -4.61
CA LEU A 143 -16.40 -27.88 -3.33
C LEU A 143 -16.82 -26.68 -2.48
N ASP A 144 -17.40 -25.61 -3.05
CA ASP A 144 -17.69 -24.37 -2.31
C ASP A 144 -18.53 -24.63 -1.05
N ALA A 145 -19.69 -25.26 -1.21
CA ALA A 145 -20.57 -25.60 -0.10
C ALA A 145 -20.01 -26.74 0.78
N ALA A 146 -19.12 -27.57 0.26
CA ALA A 146 -18.55 -28.69 0.98
C ALA A 146 -17.39 -28.27 1.91
N LEU A 147 -16.66 -27.20 1.58
CA LEU A 147 -15.42 -26.82 2.26
C LEU A 147 -15.50 -25.51 3.07
N ALA A 148 -16.40 -24.57 2.72
CA ALA A 148 -16.43 -23.20 3.26
C ALA A 148 -16.28 -23.07 4.79
N ASP A 149 -17.07 -23.81 5.56
CA ASP A 149 -17.12 -23.68 7.02
C ASP A 149 -16.10 -24.57 7.77
N HIS A 150 -15.26 -25.33 7.06
CA HIS A 150 -14.44 -26.36 7.70
C HIS A 150 -13.11 -25.78 8.25
N PRO A 151 -12.86 -25.82 9.58
CA PRO A 151 -11.83 -25.01 10.25
C PRO A 151 -10.36 -25.40 9.95
N ARG A 152 -10.14 -26.44 9.14
CA ARG A 152 -8.82 -26.87 8.67
C ARG A 152 -8.60 -26.66 7.17
N ILE A 153 -9.60 -26.22 6.40
CA ILE A 153 -9.37 -25.82 5.00
C ILE A 153 -8.79 -24.41 4.98
N ARG A 154 -7.93 -24.12 4.00
CA ARG A 154 -7.27 -22.82 3.79
C ARG A 154 -7.66 -22.17 2.47
N GLY A 155 -7.89 -22.98 1.44
CA GLY A 155 -8.39 -22.57 0.14
C GLY A 155 -8.69 -23.77 -0.74
N TRP A 156 -9.33 -23.53 -1.88
CA TRP A 156 -9.45 -24.47 -2.98
C TRP A 156 -9.51 -23.69 -4.30
N ARG A 157 -8.80 -24.18 -5.32
CA ARG A 157 -8.60 -23.51 -6.61
C ARG A 157 -8.56 -24.53 -7.74
N VAL A 158 -8.85 -24.11 -8.97
CA VAL A 158 -8.38 -24.81 -10.17
C VAL A 158 -6.89 -24.50 -10.33
N ASP A 159 -6.09 -25.49 -10.70
CA ASP A 159 -4.69 -25.32 -11.04
C ASP A 159 -4.44 -25.89 -12.44
N VAL A 160 -4.43 -25.00 -13.43
CA VAL A 160 -4.30 -25.37 -14.86
C VAL A 160 -2.93 -25.97 -15.18
N THR A 161 -1.91 -25.72 -14.35
CA THR A 161 -0.55 -26.22 -14.55
C THR A 161 -0.41 -27.70 -14.19
N THR A 162 -1.24 -28.19 -13.25
CA THR A 162 -1.35 -29.60 -12.86
C THR A 162 -2.63 -30.26 -13.37
N ASN A 163 -3.48 -29.51 -14.07
CA ASN A 163 -4.78 -29.92 -14.62
C ASN A 163 -5.72 -30.55 -13.57
N ASP A 164 -5.72 -30.01 -12.35
CA ASP A 164 -6.52 -30.52 -11.23
C ASP A 164 -7.11 -29.42 -10.34
N VAL A 165 -7.93 -29.83 -9.36
CA VAL A 165 -8.44 -28.93 -8.32
C VAL A 165 -7.58 -29.08 -7.07
N VAL A 166 -6.84 -28.04 -6.68
CA VAL A 166 -6.00 -28.07 -5.49
C VAL A 166 -6.79 -27.65 -4.26
N VAL A 167 -6.68 -28.40 -3.16
CA VAL A 167 -7.31 -28.10 -1.85
C VAL A 167 -6.23 -27.94 -0.78
N ASP A 168 -6.04 -26.71 -0.33
CA ASP A 168 -5.05 -26.33 0.68
C ASP A 168 -5.61 -26.54 2.10
N VAL A 169 -4.87 -27.26 2.95
CA VAL A 169 -5.30 -27.62 4.31
C VAL A 169 -4.24 -27.38 5.37
N ALA A 170 -4.67 -27.04 6.59
CA ALA A 170 -3.79 -26.98 7.75
C ALA A 170 -3.21 -28.38 8.09
N PRO A 171 -2.05 -28.48 8.74
CA PRO A 171 -1.42 -29.77 9.06
C PRO A 171 -2.34 -30.73 9.83
N GLY A 172 -2.38 -31.99 9.39
CA GLY A 172 -3.33 -33.01 9.87
C GLY A 172 -4.77 -32.80 9.36
N GLY A 173 -4.96 -31.93 8.36
CA GLY A 173 -6.25 -31.66 7.70
C GLY A 173 -6.56 -32.62 6.56
N ARG A 174 -5.54 -33.21 5.93
CA ARG A 174 -5.64 -33.99 4.68
C ARG A 174 -6.81 -34.98 4.66
N ARG A 175 -6.85 -35.91 5.63
CA ARG A 175 -7.89 -36.95 5.71
C ARG A 175 -9.31 -36.40 5.84
N ALA A 176 -9.49 -35.18 6.37
CA ALA A 176 -10.81 -34.55 6.46
C ALA A 176 -11.25 -33.97 5.11
N ALA A 177 -10.34 -33.31 4.39
CA ALA A 177 -10.58 -32.79 3.04
C ALA A 177 -10.87 -33.91 2.04
N GLU A 178 -10.06 -34.97 1.98
CA GLU A 178 -10.29 -36.15 1.12
C GLU A 178 -11.72 -36.70 1.28
N ARG A 179 -12.23 -36.77 2.51
CA ARG A 179 -13.61 -37.21 2.78
C ARG A 179 -14.67 -36.19 2.35
N LEU A 180 -14.40 -34.90 2.35
CA LEU A 180 -15.33 -33.85 1.91
C LEU A 180 -15.38 -33.80 0.38
N VAL A 181 -14.21 -33.79 -0.27
CA VAL A 181 -14.00 -33.90 -1.72
C VAL A 181 -14.75 -35.10 -2.30
N ALA A 182 -14.53 -36.30 -1.75
CA ALA A 182 -15.23 -37.51 -2.21
C ALA A 182 -16.75 -37.48 -1.98
N ARG A 183 -17.26 -36.65 -1.06
CA ARG A 183 -18.72 -36.42 -0.89
C ARG A 183 -19.28 -35.37 -1.86
N ALA A 184 -18.45 -34.43 -2.32
CA ALA A 184 -18.82 -33.45 -3.33
C ALA A 184 -18.85 -34.06 -4.75
N GLY A 185 -18.32 -35.27 -4.93
CA GLY A 185 -18.34 -35.99 -6.21
C GLY A 185 -17.18 -35.65 -7.14
N VAL A 186 -16.14 -34.97 -6.64
CA VAL A 186 -14.91 -34.70 -7.40
C VAL A 186 -14.13 -36.02 -7.60
N PRO A 187 -13.67 -36.33 -8.82
CA PRO A 187 -12.80 -37.48 -9.10
C PRO A 187 -11.50 -37.44 -8.29
N ALA A 188 -10.90 -38.61 -8.04
CA ALA A 188 -9.72 -38.73 -7.18
C ALA A 188 -8.39 -38.42 -7.89
N ASP A 189 -8.41 -38.50 -9.22
CA ASP A 189 -7.42 -38.07 -10.20
C ASP A 189 -7.48 -36.55 -10.43
N ALA A 190 -8.67 -35.95 -10.41
CA ALA A 190 -8.89 -34.52 -10.62
C ALA A 190 -8.66 -33.62 -9.37
N VAL A 191 -8.00 -34.11 -8.31
CA VAL A 191 -7.88 -33.35 -7.05
C VAL A 191 -6.60 -33.63 -6.25
N THR A 192 -5.78 -32.60 -6.04
CA THR A 192 -4.62 -32.65 -5.15
C THR A 192 -4.90 -31.95 -3.82
N VAL A 193 -4.81 -32.68 -2.71
CA VAL A 193 -4.83 -32.09 -1.37
C VAL A 193 -3.41 -31.73 -0.95
N VAL A 194 -3.17 -30.48 -0.55
CA VAL A 194 -1.86 -29.95 -0.12
C VAL A 194 -1.91 -29.54 1.35
N GLU A 195 -0.96 -30.01 2.18
CA GLU A 195 -0.84 -29.49 3.55
C GLU A 195 0.03 -28.23 3.55
N THR A 196 -0.52 -27.11 4.00
CA THR A 196 0.15 -25.80 4.06
C THR A 196 0.14 -25.22 5.47
N THR A 197 1.18 -24.46 5.81
CA THR A 197 1.22 -23.64 7.03
C THR A 197 0.48 -22.30 6.88
N GLU A 198 0.01 -21.97 5.67
CA GLU A 198 -0.72 -20.74 5.43
C GLU A 198 -2.04 -20.66 6.19
N ALA A 199 -2.42 -19.42 6.51
CA ALA A 199 -3.68 -19.08 7.14
C ALA A 199 -4.10 -17.69 6.66
N PRO A 200 -4.69 -17.59 5.45
CA PRO A 200 -5.15 -16.32 4.88
C PRO A 200 -6.11 -15.58 5.82
N ARG A 201 -6.07 -14.25 5.75
CA ARG A 201 -6.96 -13.35 6.49
C ARG A 201 -7.15 -12.06 5.71
N THR A 202 -8.19 -11.31 6.01
CA THR A 202 -8.31 -9.92 5.57
C THR A 202 -7.27 -9.04 6.26
N PHE A 203 -6.64 -8.15 5.51
CA PHE A 203 -5.77 -7.11 6.05
C PHE A 203 -6.62 -5.96 6.59
N VAL A 204 -6.23 -5.41 7.75
CA VAL A 204 -6.95 -4.32 8.43
C VAL A 204 -5.97 -3.27 8.93
N ASP A 205 -6.22 -2.00 8.60
CA ASP A 205 -5.53 -0.84 9.17
C ASP A 205 -5.95 -0.65 10.65
N VAL A 206 -4.98 -0.73 11.56
CA VAL A 206 -5.14 -0.32 12.96
C VAL A 206 -4.93 1.19 13.02
N VAL A 207 -6.00 1.94 13.26
CA VAL A 207 -6.02 3.42 13.31
C VAL A 207 -6.66 3.85 14.63
N GLY A 208 -6.09 4.85 15.31
CA GLY A 208 -6.70 5.42 16.51
C GLY A 208 -8.12 5.93 16.25
N GLY A 209 -9.01 5.81 17.22
CA GLY A 209 -10.42 6.19 17.12
C GLY A 209 -11.34 5.15 16.47
N ASN A 210 -10.83 4.23 15.66
CA ASN A 210 -11.65 3.18 15.05
C ASN A 210 -12.21 2.21 16.11
N ALA A 211 -13.37 1.62 15.83
CA ALA A 211 -13.95 0.55 16.65
C ALA A 211 -13.05 -0.69 16.66
N TYR A 212 -13.03 -1.39 17.80
CA TYR A 212 -12.67 -2.80 17.89
C TYR A 212 -13.63 -3.51 18.85
N TYR A 213 -13.76 -4.82 18.71
CA TYR A 213 -14.71 -5.62 19.48
C TYR A 213 -13.99 -6.61 20.37
N ILE A 214 -14.52 -6.88 21.56
CA ILE A 214 -13.97 -7.78 22.57
C ILE A 214 -14.93 -8.95 22.79
N GLY A 215 -14.39 -10.18 22.73
CA GLY A 215 -15.16 -11.41 22.93
C GLY A 215 -16.36 -11.52 22.00
N SER A 216 -17.57 -11.60 22.56
CA SER A 216 -18.82 -11.79 21.82
C SER A 216 -19.62 -10.51 21.54
N GLY A 217 -19.11 -9.30 21.84
CA GLY A 217 -19.81 -8.08 21.41
C GLY A 217 -19.50 -6.73 22.09
N SER A 218 -18.66 -6.66 23.12
CA SER A 218 -18.30 -5.36 23.72
C SER A 218 -17.54 -4.51 22.70
N ARG A 219 -17.91 -3.24 22.52
CA ARG A 219 -17.21 -2.29 21.62
C ARG A 219 -16.41 -1.27 22.42
N CYS A 220 -15.14 -1.11 22.06
CA CYS A 220 -14.31 0.02 22.46
C CYS A 220 -13.65 0.64 21.21
N SER A 221 -12.88 1.70 21.42
CA SER A 221 -12.14 2.41 20.38
C SER A 221 -10.63 2.20 20.55
N VAL A 222 -9.93 2.02 19.44
CA VAL A 222 -8.46 1.95 19.41
C VAL A 222 -7.89 3.28 19.92
N GLY A 223 -6.95 3.24 20.85
CA GLY A 223 -6.29 4.44 21.37
C GLY A 223 -5.20 4.93 20.44
N PHE A 224 -4.04 4.28 20.47
CA PHE A 224 -2.94 4.58 19.57
C PHE A 224 -2.25 3.30 19.12
N SER A 225 -1.88 3.26 17.84
CA SER A 225 -1.05 2.20 17.28
C SER A 225 0.35 2.23 17.90
N VAL A 226 0.85 1.06 18.28
CA VAL A 226 2.19 0.83 18.82
C VAL A 226 2.82 -0.34 18.06
N ASN A 227 4.14 -0.50 18.14
CA ASN A 227 4.80 -1.62 17.48
C ASN A 227 4.22 -2.97 17.97
N GLY A 228 3.57 -3.71 17.07
CA GLY A 228 2.91 -4.99 17.36
C GLY A 228 1.48 -4.90 17.94
N GLY A 229 0.82 -3.74 17.92
CA GLY A 229 -0.59 -3.65 18.27
C GLY A 229 -1.11 -2.23 18.56
N PHE A 230 -1.96 -2.09 19.58
CA PHE A 230 -2.48 -0.79 20.01
C PHE A 230 -2.71 -0.71 21.52
N VAL A 231 -2.64 0.52 22.05
CA VAL A 231 -3.07 0.83 23.43
C VAL A 231 -4.54 1.22 23.47
N THR A 232 -5.21 0.92 24.58
CA THR A 232 -6.64 1.16 24.84
C THR A 232 -6.87 1.29 26.35
N ALA A 233 -8.13 1.43 26.80
CA ALA A 233 -8.48 1.46 28.22
C ALA A 233 -8.50 0.05 28.83
N GLY A 234 -8.20 -0.06 30.13
CA GLY A 234 -8.14 -1.32 30.86
C GLY A 234 -9.52 -1.93 31.09
N HIS A 235 -10.52 -1.09 31.39
CA HIS A 235 -11.91 -1.54 31.60
C HIS A 235 -12.55 -2.17 30.35
N CYS A 236 -11.98 -2.00 29.15
CA CYS A 236 -12.47 -2.61 27.92
C CYS A 236 -12.27 -4.13 27.85
N GLY A 237 -11.34 -4.71 28.62
CA GLY A 237 -11.08 -6.15 28.57
C GLY A 237 -9.93 -6.58 29.49
N SER A 238 -10.02 -7.81 29.99
CA SER A 238 -8.99 -8.45 30.81
C SER A 238 -7.85 -9.03 29.96
N THR A 239 -6.67 -9.20 30.56
CA THR A 239 -5.55 -9.93 29.94
C THR A 239 -6.00 -11.31 29.46
N GLY A 240 -5.68 -11.64 28.20
CA GLY A 240 -6.10 -12.87 27.53
C GLY A 240 -7.42 -12.78 26.75
N ALA A 241 -8.21 -11.71 26.91
CA ALA A 241 -9.40 -11.49 26.09
C ALA A 241 -9.03 -11.31 24.61
N THR A 242 -9.80 -11.91 23.71
CA THR A 242 -9.62 -11.81 22.25
C THR A 242 -10.37 -10.62 21.66
N THR A 243 -9.84 -10.08 20.57
CA THR A 243 -10.43 -8.97 19.82
C THR A 243 -10.68 -9.31 18.36
N THR A 244 -11.67 -8.67 17.76
CA THR A 244 -11.93 -8.67 16.32
C THR A 244 -11.99 -7.25 15.76
N SER A 245 -11.63 -7.11 14.48
CA SER A 245 -11.54 -5.84 13.75
C SER A 245 -10.80 -4.73 14.51
N PRO A 246 -9.48 -4.87 14.78
CA PRO A 246 -8.55 -5.89 14.27
C PRO A 246 -8.48 -7.17 15.12
N SER A 247 -7.94 -8.24 14.53
CA SER A 247 -7.74 -9.52 15.22
C SER A 247 -6.55 -9.48 16.18
N GLY A 248 -6.76 -9.81 17.46
CA GLY A 248 -5.72 -9.70 18.48
C GLY A 248 -6.11 -10.22 19.86
N THR A 249 -5.23 -9.98 20.84
CA THR A 249 -5.40 -10.41 22.25
C THR A 249 -4.89 -9.34 23.20
N PHE A 250 -5.62 -9.06 24.29
CA PHE A 250 -5.15 -8.23 25.39
C PHE A 250 -3.91 -8.86 26.03
N ALA A 251 -2.73 -8.31 25.75
CA ALA A 251 -1.45 -8.79 26.29
C ALA A 251 -1.17 -8.26 27.70
N GLY A 252 -1.83 -7.17 28.09
CA GLY A 252 -1.91 -6.67 29.45
C GLY A 252 -3.10 -5.73 29.61
N SER A 253 -3.68 -5.70 30.81
CA SER A 253 -4.75 -4.77 31.21
C SER A 253 -4.61 -4.44 32.69
N SER A 254 -4.94 -3.21 33.08
CA SER A 254 -4.93 -2.71 34.46
C SER A 254 -6.11 -1.76 34.67
N PHE A 255 -7.06 -2.21 35.49
CA PHE A 255 -8.22 -1.45 35.96
C PHE A 255 -8.83 -2.16 37.19
N PRO A 256 -9.23 -1.45 38.27
CA PRO A 256 -9.05 -0.03 38.56
C PRO A 256 -7.61 0.31 39.01
N GLY A 257 -7.41 1.45 39.68
CA GLY A 257 -6.11 2.00 40.07
C GLY A 257 -5.54 2.88 38.95
N ASN A 258 -5.29 2.25 37.80
CA ASN A 258 -5.06 2.86 36.49
C ASN A 258 -6.21 2.46 35.55
N ASP A 259 -6.21 2.93 34.30
CA ASP A 259 -7.16 2.46 33.28
C ASP A 259 -6.51 2.33 31.89
N TYR A 260 -5.63 1.33 31.74
CA TYR A 260 -4.97 1.03 30.46
C TYR A 260 -4.93 -0.44 30.11
N ALA A 261 -4.80 -0.71 28.82
CA ALA A 261 -4.45 -2.01 28.28
C ALA A 261 -3.59 -1.88 27.01
N PHE A 262 -2.88 -2.96 26.70
CA PHE A 262 -2.21 -3.18 25.43
C PHE A 262 -2.80 -4.42 24.75
N VAL A 263 -3.34 -4.24 23.55
CA VAL A 263 -3.80 -5.33 22.69
C VAL A 263 -2.68 -5.63 21.70
N ARG A 264 -2.11 -6.83 21.79
CA ARG A 264 -1.21 -7.37 20.78
C ARG A 264 -2.06 -7.82 19.60
N VAL A 265 -1.82 -7.22 18.45
CA VAL A 265 -2.54 -7.53 17.23
C VAL A 265 -1.82 -8.68 16.52
N ALA A 266 -2.59 -9.60 15.91
CA ALA A 266 -2.01 -10.68 15.12
C ALA A 266 -1.41 -10.15 13.81
N SER A 267 -0.54 -10.91 13.13
CA SER A 267 0.10 -10.49 11.87
C SER A 267 -0.92 -10.12 10.76
N GLY A 268 -0.49 -9.50 9.66
CA GLY A 268 -1.39 -9.11 8.56
C GLY A 268 -2.34 -7.94 8.85
N ASN A 269 -2.46 -7.48 10.10
CA ASN A 269 -3.03 -6.17 10.39
C ASN A 269 -1.91 -5.12 10.32
N THR A 270 -2.17 -3.96 9.73
CA THR A 270 -1.17 -2.91 9.52
C THR A 270 -1.34 -1.82 10.57
N MET A 271 -0.33 -1.60 11.41
CA MET A 271 -0.36 -0.49 12.37
C MET A 271 -0.15 0.84 11.67
N ILE A 272 -1.13 1.75 11.75
CA ILE A 272 -1.06 3.09 11.19
C ILE A 272 -0.82 4.10 12.30
N GLY A 273 0.20 4.93 12.17
CA GLY A 273 0.55 6.00 13.13
C GLY A 273 -0.36 7.23 13.07
N ALA A 274 -1.67 7.02 12.93
CA ALA A 274 -2.66 8.08 12.77
C ALA A 274 -3.96 7.76 13.52
N VAL A 275 -4.79 8.79 13.68
CA VAL A 275 -6.09 8.75 14.34
C VAL A 275 -7.17 9.18 13.35
N ASN A 276 -8.28 8.47 13.26
CA ASN A 276 -9.42 8.80 12.41
C ASN A 276 -10.03 10.15 12.82
N ASN A 277 -10.22 11.07 11.86
CA ASN A 277 -10.79 12.40 12.12
C ASN A 277 -12.32 12.47 11.96
N TYR A 278 -12.97 11.34 11.66
CA TYR A 278 -14.42 11.20 11.41
C TYR A 278 -15.01 12.17 10.37
N SER A 279 -14.17 12.73 9.51
CA SER A 279 -14.51 13.63 8.40
C SER A 279 -13.88 13.19 7.07
N GLY A 280 -13.63 11.89 6.93
CA GLY A 280 -13.07 11.26 5.72
C GLY A 280 -11.54 11.20 5.66
N GLY A 281 -10.83 11.55 6.75
CA GLY A 281 -9.37 11.55 6.81
C GLY A 281 -8.80 11.02 8.13
N ARG A 282 -7.50 11.27 8.34
CA ARG A 282 -6.76 10.87 9.55
C ARG A 282 -5.87 12.02 10.01
N VAL A 283 -5.70 12.20 11.32
CA VAL A 283 -4.69 13.07 11.94
C VAL A 283 -3.47 12.22 12.29
N ALA A 284 -2.31 12.55 11.76
CA ALA A 284 -1.07 11.85 12.04
C ALA A 284 -0.63 12.00 13.51
N VAL A 285 0.07 10.98 14.04
CA VAL A 285 0.64 10.97 15.39
C VAL A 285 2.16 11.11 15.24
N ALA A 286 2.71 12.27 15.59
CA ALA A 286 4.15 12.53 15.46
C ALA A 286 4.94 12.22 16.74
N GLY A 287 4.26 11.94 17.86
CA GLY A 287 4.88 11.67 19.16
C GLY A 287 3.87 11.74 20.30
N SER A 288 4.36 11.87 21.53
CA SER A 288 3.54 11.93 22.76
C SER A 288 4.02 13.00 23.77
N THR A 289 4.45 14.16 23.25
CA THR A 289 4.79 15.31 24.11
C THR A 289 3.55 15.76 24.89
N ALA A 290 3.61 15.69 26.21
CA ALA A 290 2.48 16.00 27.09
C ALA A 290 2.14 17.51 27.04
N ALA A 291 0.87 17.82 26.80
CA ALA A 291 0.37 19.18 26.73
C ALA A 291 -0.01 19.73 28.11
N PRO A 292 0.29 21.00 28.43
CA PRO A 292 -0.04 21.59 29.72
C PRO A 292 -1.55 21.85 29.89
N VAL A 293 -1.98 22.08 31.13
CA VAL A 293 -3.35 22.55 31.45
C VAL A 293 -3.66 23.83 30.65
N GLY A 294 -4.90 23.93 30.16
CA GLY A 294 -5.36 25.00 29.26
C GLY A 294 -5.19 24.68 27.77
N SER A 295 -4.37 23.69 27.40
CA SER A 295 -4.18 23.30 25.99
C SER A 295 -5.45 22.78 25.35
N SER A 296 -5.67 23.16 24.09
CA SER A 296 -6.69 22.56 23.23
C SER A 296 -6.34 21.11 22.91
N VAL A 297 -7.33 20.23 23.01
CA VAL A 297 -7.21 18.80 22.71
C VAL A 297 -8.43 18.31 21.96
N CYS A 298 -8.25 17.30 21.11
CA CYS A 298 -9.33 16.62 20.39
C CYS A 298 -9.24 15.12 20.59
N ARG A 299 -10.38 14.45 20.81
CA ARG A 299 -10.47 13.00 20.84
C ARG A 299 -10.98 12.44 19.51
N SER A 300 -10.68 11.16 19.28
CA SER A 300 -11.44 10.30 18.38
C SER A 300 -12.02 9.08 19.10
N GLY A 301 -13.26 8.70 18.78
CA GLY A 301 -13.94 7.53 19.35
C GLY A 301 -15.05 6.98 18.44
N SER A 302 -15.32 5.69 18.57
CA SER A 302 -16.21 4.93 17.67
C SER A 302 -17.71 5.20 17.83
N THR A 303 -18.12 5.91 18.87
CA THR A 303 -19.52 6.27 19.11
C THR A 303 -19.82 7.70 18.68
N THR A 304 -19.02 8.66 19.13
CA THR A 304 -19.27 10.10 18.89
C THR A 304 -18.37 10.71 17.81
N GLY A 305 -17.33 10.01 17.38
CA GLY A 305 -16.41 10.48 16.36
C GLY A 305 -15.38 11.46 16.91
N TRP A 306 -15.25 12.63 16.27
CA TRP A 306 -14.21 13.61 16.57
C TRP A 306 -14.74 14.82 17.34
N HIS A 307 -14.26 15.02 18.58
CA HIS A 307 -14.69 16.11 19.46
C HIS A 307 -13.51 16.79 20.14
N CYS A 308 -13.57 18.13 20.25
CA CYS A 308 -12.50 18.94 20.83
C CYS A 308 -12.93 19.68 22.10
N GLY A 309 -11.95 20.10 22.89
CA GLY A 309 -12.10 20.79 24.17
C GLY A 309 -10.74 21.22 24.70
N THR A 310 -10.61 21.34 26.02
CA THR A 310 -9.39 21.78 26.70
C THR A 310 -9.03 20.89 27.88
N ILE A 311 -7.73 20.77 28.17
CA ILE A 311 -7.24 20.16 29.42
C ILE A 311 -7.56 21.09 30.58
N GLN A 312 -8.29 20.60 31.58
CA GLN A 312 -8.67 21.34 32.78
C GLN A 312 -7.77 21.01 33.97
N ALA A 313 -7.29 19.77 34.07
CA ALA A 313 -6.34 19.34 35.10
C ALA A 313 -5.55 18.11 34.63
N LEU A 314 -4.39 17.89 35.25
CA LEU A 314 -3.58 16.68 35.15
C LEU A 314 -3.56 15.99 36.53
N ASN A 315 -3.21 14.70 36.58
CA ASN A 315 -3.16 13.92 37.83
C ASN A 315 -4.46 13.96 38.65
N SER A 316 -5.61 13.81 37.97
CA SER A 316 -6.92 13.71 38.61
C SER A 316 -7.21 12.29 39.06
N SER A 317 -7.92 12.15 40.18
CA SER A 317 -8.48 10.86 40.63
C SER A 317 -10.00 10.86 40.48
N VAL A 318 -10.55 9.72 40.05
CA VAL A 318 -11.99 9.48 39.83
C VAL A 318 -12.37 8.13 40.41
N THR A 319 -13.48 8.07 41.15
CA THR A 319 -14.02 6.82 41.68
C THR A 319 -15.15 6.33 40.79
N TYR A 320 -14.89 5.24 40.07
CA TYR A 320 -15.89 4.46 39.33
C TYR A 320 -16.53 3.41 40.26
N ALA A 321 -17.51 2.65 39.77
CA ALA A 321 -18.19 1.61 40.55
C ALA A 321 -17.24 0.45 40.92
N GLU A 322 -16.25 0.20 40.07
CA GLU A 322 -15.25 -0.86 40.18
C GLU A 322 -14.07 -0.45 41.07
N GLY A 323 -13.82 0.86 41.24
CA GLY A 323 -12.78 1.39 42.10
C GLY A 323 -12.29 2.79 41.69
N THR A 324 -11.33 3.31 42.45
CA THR A 324 -10.69 4.61 42.12
C THR A 324 -9.56 4.43 41.11
N VAL A 325 -9.54 5.27 40.09
CA VAL A 325 -8.46 5.45 39.13
C VAL A 325 -7.79 6.80 39.36
N SER A 326 -6.47 6.87 39.28
CA SER A 326 -5.68 8.10 39.51
C SER A 326 -4.79 8.46 38.31
N GLY A 327 -4.06 9.57 38.36
CA GLY A 327 -3.17 10.00 37.27
C GLY A 327 -3.87 10.64 36.06
N LEU A 328 -5.20 10.71 36.04
CA LEU A 328 -5.97 11.02 34.84
C LEU A 328 -5.85 12.47 34.36
N ILE A 329 -5.92 12.67 33.05
CA ILE A 329 -6.09 13.96 32.37
C ILE A 329 -7.58 14.30 32.38
N ARG A 330 -7.98 15.40 33.03
CA ARG A 330 -9.37 15.90 33.05
C ARG A 330 -9.57 16.93 31.94
N THR A 331 -10.65 16.79 31.16
CA THR A 331 -10.94 17.69 30.02
C THR A 331 -12.42 18.10 29.91
N THR A 332 -12.70 19.14 29.12
CA THR A 332 -14.06 19.54 28.72
C THR A 332 -14.65 18.74 27.55
N VAL A 333 -13.91 17.80 26.95
CA VAL A 333 -14.41 17.03 25.80
C VAL A 333 -15.56 16.14 26.28
N CYS A 334 -16.72 16.15 25.60
CA CYS A 334 -17.86 15.25 25.87
C CYS A 334 -17.57 13.82 25.41
N ALA A 335 -18.00 12.74 26.06
CA ALA A 335 -17.84 11.33 25.61
C ALA A 335 -19.12 10.52 25.81
N GLU A 336 -19.27 9.41 25.10
CA GLU A 336 -20.35 8.44 25.30
C GLU A 336 -19.84 6.98 25.26
N PRO A 337 -20.62 5.99 25.78
CA PRO A 337 -20.21 4.58 25.81
C PRO A 337 -19.75 4.05 24.45
N GLY A 338 -18.59 3.38 24.42
CA GLY A 338 -17.92 2.91 23.20
C GLY A 338 -16.82 3.85 22.67
N ASP A 339 -16.77 5.11 23.10
CA ASP A 339 -15.58 5.98 22.90
C ASP A 339 -14.41 5.61 23.82
N SER A 340 -14.66 4.77 24.84
CA SER A 340 -13.67 4.14 25.72
C SER A 340 -12.48 3.59 24.95
N GLY A 341 -11.27 3.84 25.47
CA GLY A 341 -10.01 3.52 24.80
C GLY A 341 -9.60 4.49 23.69
N GLY A 342 -10.51 5.32 23.16
CA GLY A 342 -10.26 6.21 22.03
C GLY A 342 -9.19 7.29 22.28
N SER A 343 -8.51 7.70 21.21
CA SER A 343 -7.37 8.61 21.22
C SER A 343 -7.70 10.01 21.77
N LEU A 344 -6.79 10.65 22.50
CA LEU A 344 -6.76 12.09 22.76
C LEU A 344 -5.47 12.72 22.22
N LEU A 345 -5.59 13.72 21.35
CA LEU A 345 -4.51 14.43 20.68
C LEU A 345 -4.45 15.91 21.08
N ALA A 346 -3.23 16.43 21.23
CA ALA A 346 -2.93 17.86 21.20
C ALA A 346 -2.17 18.15 19.89
N GLY A 347 -2.85 18.68 18.88
CA GLY A 347 -2.32 18.72 17.52
C GLY A 347 -2.05 17.30 17.01
N ASN A 348 -0.79 16.95 16.79
CA ASN A 348 -0.32 15.61 16.39
C ASN A 348 0.38 14.83 17.54
N GLN A 349 0.31 15.33 18.79
CA GLN A 349 0.93 14.68 19.96
C GLN A 349 -0.11 13.88 20.74
N ALA A 350 0.11 12.57 20.88
CA ALA A 350 -0.70 11.67 21.68
C ALA A 350 -0.65 12.06 23.18
N GLN A 351 -1.83 12.21 23.79
CA GLN A 351 -1.99 12.63 25.19
C GLN A 351 -2.47 11.48 26.08
N GLY A 352 -3.49 10.74 25.65
CA GLY A 352 -4.10 9.67 26.44
C GLY A 352 -5.22 8.93 25.74
N VAL A 353 -5.77 7.92 26.43
CA VAL A 353 -6.91 7.11 25.97
C VAL A 353 -8.14 7.36 26.84
N THR A 354 -9.34 7.37 26.26
CA THR A 354 -10.59 7.64 26.99
C THR A 354 -10.81 6.62 28.09
N SER A 355 -10.81 7.06 29.36
CA SER A 355 -11.11 6.21 30.53
C SER A 355 -12.60 6.26 30.87
N GLY A 356 -13.15 7.46 31.06
CA GLY A 356 -14.58 7.61 31.35
C GLY A 356 -14.96 9.06 31.59
N GLY A 357 -16.22 9.34 31.88
CA GLY A 357 -16.69 10.71 32.02
C GLY A 357 -18.11 10.85 32.55
N SER A 358 -18.62 12.07 32.45
CA SER A 358 -20.00 12.43 32.79
C SER A 358 -20.57 13.40 31.75
N GLY A 359 -21.89 13.43 31.60
CA GLY A 359 -22.57 14.18 30.53
C GLY A 359 -22.72 13.34 29.26
N ASN A 360 -22.77 14.02 28.10
CA ASN A 360 -22.90 13.42 26.76
C ASN A 360 -22.53 14.47 25.69
N CYS A 361 -22.46 14.11 24.41
CA CYS A 361 -22.09 15.04 23.34
C CYS A 361 -23.21 15.95 22.82
N ARG A 362 -24.41 15.88 23.42
CA ARG A 362 -25.51 16.82 23.16
C ARG A 362 -25.57 17.98 24.15
N THR A 363 -25.23 17.75 25.42
CA THR A 363 -25.29 18.76 26.51
C THR A 363 -23.93 19.15 27.07
N GLY A 364 -22.85 18.54 26.57
CA GLY A 364 -21.51 18.69 27.13
C GLY A 364 -21.27 17.76 28.33
N GLY A 365 -20.04 17.77 28.84
CA GLY A 365 -19.60 16.84 29.86
C GLY A 365 -18.18 17.10 30.38
N THR A 366 -17.68 16.18 31.20
CA THR A 366 -16.26 16.08 31.57
C THR A 366 -15.78 14.68 31.20
N THR A 367 -14.68 14.57 30.46
CA THR A 367 -14.05 13.28 30.17
C THR A 367 -12.64 13.23 30.73
N TYR A 368 -12.31 12.08 31.31
CA TYR A 368 -11.03 11.71 31.86
C TYR A 368 -10.31 10.74 30.93
N PHE A 369 -9.00 10.92 30.79
CA PHE A 369 -8.16 10.12 29.92
C PHE A 369 -6.93 9.63 30.68
N GLN A 370 -6.59 8.36 30.48
CA GLN A 370 -5.37 7.75 31.00
C GLN A 370 -4.17 8.24 30.17
N PRO A 371 -3.14 8.87 30.76
CA PRO A 371 -1.98 9.38 30.03
C PRO A 371 -1.28 8.31 29.19
N VAL A 372 -1.05 8.58 27.90
CA VAL A 372 -0.48 7.58 26.97
C VAL A 372 0.94 7.18 27.38
N ASN A 373 1.76 8.12 27.86
CA ASN A 373 3.15 7.87 28.26
C ASN A 373 3.27 6.89 29.43
N GLU A 374 2.25 6.81 30.30
CA GLU A 374 2.22 5.81 31.37
C GLU A 374 2.04 4.41 30.79
N ILE A 375 1.13 4.24 29.82
CA ILE A 375 0.87 2.96 29.13
C ILE A 375 2.11 2.49 28.36
N LEU A 376 2.77 3.43 27.65
CA LEU A 376 4.00 3.15 26.92
C LEU A 376 5.12 2.70 27.86
N GLY A 377 5.29 3.39 29.00
CA GLY A 377 6.27 3.01 30.02
C GLY A 377 5.96 1.67 30.70
N ALA A 378 4.70 1.41 31.06
CA ALA A 378 4.27 0.20 31.77
C ALA A 378 4.48 -1.08 30.96
N TYR A 379 4.39 -1.01 29.63
CA TYR A 379 4.52 -2.16 28.73
C TYR A 379 5.75 -2.13 27.80
N GLY A 380 6.62 -1.11 27.92
CA GLY A 380 7.80 -0.96 27.07
C GLY A 380 7.49 -0.74 25.59
N LEU A 381 6.40 -0.01 25.30
CA LEU A 381 5.87 0.16 23.94
C LEU A 381 6.40 1.43 23.27
N THR A 382 6.58 1.36 21.96
CA THR A 382 6.88 2.50 21.10
C THR A 382 5.66 2.83 20.25
N LEU A 383 5.22 4.09 20.24
CA LEU A 383 4.19 4.56 19.31
C LEU A 383 4.63 4.34 17.87
N VAL A 384 3.72 3.83 17.05
CA VAL A 384 3.85 3.95 15.60
C VAL A 384 3.51 5.39 15.29
N THR A 385 4.49 6.14 14.81
CA THR A 385 4.29 7.53 14.40
C THR A 385 4.08 7.59 12.88
N SER A 386 3.27 8.54 12.43
CA SER A 386 3.29 9.01 11.05
C SER A 386 3.42 10.52 11.05
N ASP A 387 3.86 11.05 9.93
CA ASP A 387 4.42 12.39 9.83
C ASP A 387 3.53 13.38 9.05
N GLY A 388 2.31 12.95 8.72
CA GLY A 388 1.26 13.80 8.14
C GLY A 388 0.47 13.14 7.01
N GLY A 389 1.05 12.12 6.36
CA GLY A 389 0.46 11.40 5.23
C GLY A 389 0.72 9.90 5.29
N GLY A 390 0.28 9.18 4.26
CA GLY A 390 0.63 7.77 4.08
C GLY A 390 2.11 7.58 3.77
N SER A 391 2.52 6.32 3.60
CA SER A 391 3.90 5.88 3.32
C SER A 391 4.42 6.30 1.94
N GLN A 392 4.50 7.60 1.69
CA GLN A 392 5.26 8.17 0.59
C GLN A 392 6.68 8.45 1.10
N PRO A 393 7.74 7.91 0.47
CA PRO A 393 9.10 8.27 0.82
C PRO A 393 9.30 9.79 0.78
N PRO A 394 10.16 10.38 1.64
CA PRO A 394 10.54 11.78 1.54
C PRO A 394 10.91 12.13 0.09
N PRO A 395 10.46 13.28 -0.45
CA PRO A 395 10.64 13.61 -1.87
C PRO A 395 12.08 13.41 -2.33
N ALA A 396 12.23 12.63 -3.40
CA ALA A 396 13.53 12.37 -4.01
C ALA A 396 14.06 13.69 -4.60
N GLY A 397 15.13 14.20 -4.02
CA GLY A 397 15.70 15.50 -4.34
C GLY A 397 17.00 15.72 -3.58
N CYS A 398 17.67 16.85 -3.85
CA CYS A 398 18.94 17.21 -3.22
C CYS A 398 20.05 16.15 -3.37
N THR A 399 20.11 15.51 -4.54
CA THR A 399 21.23 14.64 -4.92
C THR A 399 22.52 15.46 -5.11
N GLY A 400 23.69 14.83 -4.90
CA GLY A 400 24.99 15.50 -5.00
C GLY A 400 25.38 16.41 -3.82
N TYR A 401 24.66 16.33 -2.70
CA TYR A 401 25.05 16.95 -1.43
C TYR A 401 25.77 15.93 -0.53
N ALA A 402 26.75 16.40 0.26
CA ALA A 402 27.63 15.52 1.04
C ALA A 402 26.97 14.89 2.28
N ARG A 403 25.88 15.47 2.76
CA ARG A 403 25.09 15.01 3.91
C ARG A 403 23.61 15.24 3.63
N THR A 404 22.77 14.33 4.11
CA THR A 404 21.31 14.38 3.94
C THR A 404 20.62 14.11 5.27
N TRP A 405 19.54 14.84 5.52
CA TRP A 405 18.61 14.64 6.63
C TRP A 405 17.19 14.62 6.09
N THR A 406 16.29 13.99 6.82
CA THR A 406 14.85 14.03 6.55
C THR A 406 14.11 14.53 7.79
N GLY A 407 12.88 14.96 7.59
CA GLY A 407 11.96 15.38 8.64
C GLY A 407 10.65 15.79 8.02
N SER A 408 9.69 16.23 8.82
CA SER A 408 8.35 16.56 8.32
C SER A 408 7.77 17.73 9.10
N LEU A 409 6.99 18.56 8.42
CA LEU A 409 6.46 19.81 8.96
C LEU A 409 4.97 19.95 8.66
N SER A 410 4.23 20.41 9.66
CA SER A 410 2.91 21.00 9.48
C SER A 410 3.03 22.41 8.90
N SER A 411 1.96 22.91 8.25
CA SER A 411 1.92 24.27 7.69
C SER A 411 2.24 25.32 8.75
N GLY A 412 3.14 26.24 8.42
CA GLY A 412 3.69 27.27 9.31
C GLY A 412 4.76 26.78 10.30
N ALA A 413 5.08 25.48 10.36
CA ALA A 413 6.07 24.94 11.29
C ALA A 413 7.50 25.01 10.72
N GLN A 414 8.49 25.04 11.63
CA GLN A 414 9.91 25.12 11.29
C GLN A 414 10.71 24.01 11.97
N ALA A 415 11.74 23.50 11.29
CA ALA A 415 12.72 22.56 11.83
C ALA A 415 14.14 23.14 11.71
N VAL A 416 14.89 23.10 12.80
CA VAL A 416 16.33 23.42 12.82
C VAL A 416 17.13 22.17 12.51
N GLN A 417 18.10 22.26 11.60
CA GLN A 417 18.91 21.14 11.14
C GLN A 417 20.42 21.47 11.19
N PRO A 418 21.29 20.50 11.54
CA PRO A 418 20.99 19.08 11.78
C PRO A 418 20.38 18.82 13.16
N SER A 419 19.31 18.02 13.22
CA SER A 419 18.74 17.44 14.45
C SER A 419 18.51 18.45 15.60
N GLY A 420 17.94 19.62 15.30
CA GLY A 420 17.71 20.70 16.28
C GLY A 420 18.94 21.54 16.63
N SER A 421 20.09 21.26 16.02
CA SER A 421 21.42 21.79 16.38
C SER A 421 22.09 22.51 15.20
N TYR A 422 23.41 22.52 15.15
CA TYR A 422 24.24 23.22 14.17
C TYR A 422 25.43 22.37 13.68
N LEU A 423 25.94 22.74 12.50
CA LEU A 423 27.19 22.28 11.91
C LEU A 423 28.34 23.21 12.33
N THR A 424 29.53 22.63 12.52
CA THR A 424 30.78 23.39 12.63
C THR A 424 31.49 23.38 11.28
N VAL A 425 31.76 24.56 10.73
CA VAL A 425 32.59 24.76 9.53
C VAL A 425 33.99 25.16 10.02
N THR A 426 35.02 24.40 9.62
CA THR A 426 36.38 24.56 10.14
C THR A 426 37.32 25.32 9.19
N ARG A 427 36.94 25.46 7.91
CA ARG A 427 37.69 26.17 6.87
C ARG A 427 36.78 27.09 6.07
N SER A 428 37.33 28.14 5.48
CA SER A 428 36.57 29.00 4.56
C SER A 428 36.28 28.31 3.24
N GLY A 429 35.10 28.57 2.67
CA GLY A 429 34.64 27.98 1.41
C GLY A 429 33.12 28.00 1.29
N THR A 430 32.56 27.39 0.23
CA THR A 430 31.13 27.43 -0.03
C THR A 430 30.34 26.45 0.85
N VAL A 431 29.43 26.97 1.66
CA VAL A 431 28.36 26.20 2.31
C VAL A 431 27.17 26.17 1.36
N ARG A 432 26.67 24.97 1.04
CA ARG A 432 25.51 24.77 0.16
C ARG A 432 24.43 23.97 0.88
N GLY A 433 23.17 24.27 0.61
CA GLY A 433 22.02 23.52 1.10
C GLY A 433 20.94 23.39 0.02
N CYS A 434 20.11 22.38 0.15
CA CYS A 434 18.93 22.12 -0.67
C CYS A 434 17.85 21.51 0.20
N VAL A 435 16.58 21.89 -0.01
CA VAL A 435 15.41 21.18 0.53
C VAL A 435 14.52 20.71 -0.63
N ALA A 436 13.90 19.55 -0.47
CA ALA A 436 12.86 19.03 -1.34
C ALA A 436 11.69 18.53 -0.48
N GLY A 437 10.58 19.27 -0.52
CA GLY A 437 9.29 18.99 0.11
C GLY A 437 8.22 18.54 -0.91
N PRO A 438 7.00 18.21 -0.45
CA PRO A 438 5.99 17.57 -1.28
C PRO A 438 5.41 18.54 -2.32
N SER A 439 5.07 18.01 -3.50
CA SER A 439 4.44 18.79 -4.58
C SER A 439 3.16 19.47 -4.11
N GLY A 440 3.02 20.77 -4.35
CA GLY A 440 1.87 21.56 -3.91
C GLY A 440 1.99 22.16 -2.50
N ALA A 441 3.12 21.95 -1.82
CA ALA A 441 3.50 22.74 -0.64
C ALA A 441 4.60 23.77 -0.98
N ASP A 442 4.79 24.72 -0.08
CA ASP A 442 5.74 25.83 -0.16
C ASP A 442 6.73 25.69 1.01
N PHE A 443 8.01 25.44 0.70
CA PHE A 443 9.03 25.04 1.67
C PHE A 443 10.29 25.92 1.55
N ASP A 444 10.37 26.94 2.40
CA ASP A 444 11.55 27.80 2.50
C ASP A 444 12.77 27.05 3.09
N LEU A 445 13.97 27.47 2.68
CA LEU A 445 15.24 27.08 3.29
C LEU A 445 16.07 28.30 3.69
N TYR A 446 16.38 28.44 4.98
CA TYR A 446 17.26 29.49 5.51
C TYR A 446 18.58 28.89 6.02
N LEU A 447 19.72 29.39 5.52
CA LEU A 447 21.03 29.13 6.11
C LEU A 447 21.35 30.24 7.12
N GLN A 448 21.61 29.87 8.37
CA GLN A 448 21.93 30.80 9.45
C GLN A 448 23.34 30.56 10.00
N ARG A 449 24.06 31.64 10.33
CA ARG A 449 25.37 31.61 11.00
C ARG A 449 25.26 32.18 12.41
N TRP A 450 26.02 31.64 13.36
CA TRP A 450 26.12 32.20 14.71
C TRP A 450 26.97 33.48 14.70
N SER A 451 26.48 34.56 15.29
CA SER A 451 27.18 35.85 15.41
C SER A 451 28.02 36.00 16.69
N GLY A 452 27.93 35.03 17.61
CA GLY A 452 28.42 35.16 18.99
C GLY A 452 27.29 35.35 20.00
N SER A 453 26.16 35.94 19.59
CA SER A 453 24.99 36.20 20.45
C SER A 453 23.64 35.83 19.85
N SER A 454 23.56 35.65 18.53
CA SER A 454 22.32 35.34 17.81
C SER A 454 22.60 34.55 16.53
N TRP A 455 21.61 33.77 16.10
CA TRP A 455 21.61 33.21 14.75
C TRP A 455 21.17 34.27 13.75
N ARG A 456 21.90 34.42 12.65
CA ARG A 456 21.60 35.38 11.58
C ARG A 456 21.52 34.65 10.26
N THR A 457 20.42 34.83 9.52
CA THR A 457 20.30 34.34 8.14
C THR A 457 21.38 34.98 7.27
N VAL A 458 22.14 34.15 6.57
CA VAL A 458 23.23 34.56 5.66
C VAL A 458 22.96 34.16 4.21
N ALA A 459 22.05 33.22 3.97
CA ALA A 459 21.44 32.93 2.67
C ALA A 459 20.05 32.33 2.89
N GLN A 460 19.14 32.49 1.92
CA GLN A 460 17.81 31.89 1.95
C GLN A 460 17.32 31.57 0.53
N GLY A 461 16.49 30.54 0.41
CA GLY A 461 15.65 30.25 -0.74
C GLY A 461 14.20 30.24 -0.25
N THR A 462 13.33 31.00 -0.94
CA THR A 462 11.96 31.33 -0.52
C THR A 462 11.08 31.61 -1.75
N SER A 463 11.19 30.79 -2.80
CA SER A 463 10.23 30.83 -3.91
C SER A 463 8.97 30.03 -3.53
N PRO A 464 7.80 30.26 -4.17
CA PRO A 464 6.53 29.63 -3.79
C PRO A 464 6.41 28.13 -4.12
N GLY A 465 7.51 27.39 -4.07
CA GLY A 465 7.62 26.00 -4.48
C GLY A 465 8.06 25.08 -3.34
N SER A 466 7.98 23.78 -3.58
CA SER A 466 8.32 22.80 -2.55
C SER A 466 9.83 22.55 -2.42
N SER A 467 10.68 23.15 -3.27
CA SER A 467 12.10 22.83 -3.36
C SER A 467 12.95 24.09 -3.49
N GLU A 468 13.89 24.26 -2.56
CA GLU A 468 14.74 25.45 -2.46
C GLU A 468 16.21 25.09 -2.39
N THR A 469 17.08 26.00 -2.84
CA THR A 469 18.54 25.83 -2.70
C THR A 469 19.20 27.11 -2.20
N VAL A 470 20.27 26.94 -1.43
CA VAL A 470 21.07 28.04 -0.87
C VAL A 470 22.55 27.78 -1.10
N SER A 471 23.30 28.84 -1.37
CA SER A 471 24.75 28.81 -1.53
C SER A 471 25.36 30.07 -0.90
N TYR A 472 26.40 29.90 -0.08
CA TYR A 472 27.01 30.98 0.67
C TYR A 472 28.52 30.79 0.81
N ALA A 473 29.31 31.82 0.50
CA ALA A 473 30.75 31.83 0.75
C ALA A 473 31.01 32.05 2.25
N GLY A 474 31.22 30.95 2.97
CA GLY A 474 31.40 30.92 4.41
C GLY A 474 32.86 31.01 4.88
N THR A 475 33.01 31.38 6.15
CA THR A 475 34.26 31.29 6.92
C THR A 475 34.07 30.28 8.06
N SER A 476 35.14 29.97 8.81
CA SER A 476 35.00 29.10 9.98
C SER A 476 33.97 29.65 10.99
N GLY A 477 33.24 28.74 11.64
CA GLY A 477 32.19 29.08 12.61
C GLY A 477 31.04 28.07 12.64
N TYR A 478 29.97 28.42 13.34
CA TYR A 478 28.78 27.59 13.49
C TYR A 478 27.67 28.02 12.53
N TYR A 479 27.07 27.04 11.85
CA TYR A 479 26.03 27.23 10.84
C TYR A 479 24.88 26.25 11.09
N ARG A 480 23.64 26.66 10.87
CA ARG A 480 22.47 25.78 10.91
C ARG A 480 21.55 26.06 9.73
N PHE A 481 20.80 25.05 9.32
CA PHE A 481 19.70 25.23 8.38
C PHE A 481 18.39 25.35 9.17
N VAL A 482 17.46 26.14 8.66
CA VAL A 482 16.07 26.17 9.11
C VAL A 482 15.21 25.87 7.89
N VAL A 483 14.50 24.75 7.95
CA VAL A 483 13.47 24.39 6.97
C VAL A 483 12.13 24.90 7.51
N HIS A 484 11.33 25.56 6.69
CA HIS A 484 10.04 26.13 7.08
C HIS A 484 9.00 25.76 6.03
N ALA A 485 7.95 25.04 6.44
CA ALA A 485 6.79 24.83 5.59
C ALA A 485 5.95 26.12 5.61
N TYR A 486 6.23 27.04 4.69
CA TYR A 486 5.54 28.33 4.61
C TYR A 486 4.03 28.12 4.38
N SER A 487 3.67 27.22 3.47
CA SER A 487 2.30 26.73 3.30
C SER A 487 2.27 25.26 2.87
N GLY A 488 1.19 24.54 3.20
CA GLY A 488 1.10 23.09 2.99
C GLY A 488 1.83 22.30 4.08
N SER A 489 1.85 20.96 3.99
CA SER A 489 2.43 20.09 5.03
C SER A 489 3.03 18.83 4.41
N GLY A 490 4.01 18.22 5.09
CA GLY A 490 4.51 16.89 4.76
C GLY A 490 6.01 16.72 5.00
N SER A 491 6.52 15.60 4.50
CA SER A 491 7.92 15.17 4.62
C SER A 491 8.83 15.93 3.67
N TYR A 492 10.04 16.28 4.13
CA TYR A 492 11.08 16.90 3.34
C TYR A 492 12.41 16.15 3.44
N THR A 493 13.20 16.28 2.38
CA THR A 493 14.63 15.91 2.32
C THR A 493 15.46 17.19 2.36
N LEU A 494 16.45 17.29 3.26
CA LEU A 494 17.44 18.37 3.31
C LEU A 494 18.81 17.81 2.94
N GLY A 495 19.42 18.29 1.87
CA GLY A 495 20.84 18.07 1.55
C GLY A 495 21.71 19.25 1.99
N ALA A 496 22.92 19.00 2.49
CA ALA A 496 23.94 20.05 2.68
C ALA A 496 25.37 19.59 2.38
N THR A 497 26.19 20.54 1.94
CA THR A 497 27.63 20.39 1.73
C THR A 497 28.34 21.55 2.40
N THR A 498 29.41 21.26 3.13
CA THR A 498 30.29 22.26 3.78
C THR A 498 31.73 22.05 3.33
N PRO A 499 32.59 23.08 3.43
CA PRO A 499 34.05 22.97 3.26
C PRO A 499 34.75 22.10 4.33
#